data_AF-A0A7K1AUF4-F1
#
_entry.id   AF-A0A7K1AUF4-F1
#
_cell.length_a   1.000
_cell.length_b   1.000
_cell.length_c   1.000
_cell.angle_alpha   90.00
_cell.angle_beta   90.00
_cell.angle_gamma   90.00
#
_symmetry.space_group_name_H-M   'P 1'
#
loop_
_entity.id
_entity.type
_entity.pdbx_description
1 polymer ?
#
loop_
_entity_poly.entity_id
_entity_poly.type
_entity_poly.pdbx_seq_one_letter_code
_entity_poly.pdbx_strand_id
1 'polypeptide(L)'
;MNSFNSLMDGFASALTLSNLGFGLLGTFLGTLVGVLPGIGPALAIALLLPITYTVSPASALIMFAAIYYGAMYGGSTTSILLNTPGESGSVITALEGNKMARRGRAGAALATAAIGSFIAGSIATLILAFTAPSIADLAIKVGAAEYVALMLVAFGTVSSLLGASQIRGFISLAVGLVLGLVGADLQSGLSRLTFGNQSAVEGIETVPVIVSIFALGEALYIASRFKDSGWEIIPMKGKALMSREDWKRSWKPWIRGTFLGFPLGVIPAGGSEVPTFLSYS
;
A
#
# COMPACT_ATOMS: atom_id res chain seq x y z
N MET A 1 -19.76 1.06 -22.89
CA MET A 1 -18.55 1.70 -23.47
C MET A 1 -17.52 0.60 -23.68
N ASN A 2 -16.80 0.58 -24.81
CA ASN A 2 -15.70 -0.38 -24.98
C ASN A 2 -14.58 -0.03 -23.99
N SER A 3 -13.94 -1.01 -23.35
CA SER A 3 -12.88 -0.78 -22.33
C SER A 3 -11.76 0.13 -22.83
N PHE A 4 -11.48 0.10 -24.12
CA PHE A 4 -10.53 1.00 -24.77
C PHE A 4 -10.93 2.48 -24.70
N ASN A 5 -12.22 2.80 -24.86
CA ASN A 5 -12.71 4.18 -24.77
C ASN A 5 -12.62 4.68 -23.32
N SER A 6 -13.03 3.84 -22.35
CA SER A 6 -12.88 4.17 -20.93
C SER A 6 -11.41 4.37 -20.53
N LEU A 7 -10.48 3.61 -21.13
CA LEU A 7 -9.04 3.81 -20.91
C LEU A 7 -8.57 5.16 -21.49
N MET A 8 -9.04 5.53 -22.69
CA MET A 8 -8.70 6.80 -23.32
C MET A 8 -9.21 8.00 -22.51
N ASP A 9 -10.44 7.92 -22.01
CA ASP A 9 -11.04 8.92 -21.12
C ASP A 9 -10.23 9.03 -19.81
N GLY A 10 -9.80 7.88 -19.27
CA GLY A 10 -8.92 7.82 -18.11
C GLY A 10 -7.59 8.55 -18.34
N PHE A 11 -6.94 8.34 -19.48
CA PHE A 11 -5.72 9.08 -19.85
C PHE A 11 -5.97 10.58 -20.00
N ALA A 12 -7.08 10.98 -20.64
CA ALA A 12 -7.43 12.39 -20.78
C ALA A 12 -7.61 13.07 -19.41
N SER A 13 -8.26 12.38 -18.46
CA SER A 13 -8.41 12.86 -17.08
C SER A 13 -7.07 12.91 -16.34
N ALA A 14 -6.28 11.84 -16.41
CA ALA A 14 -5.01 11.72 -15.69
C ALA A 14 -3.95 12.74 -16.15
N LEU A 15 -3.95 13.11 -17.44
CA LEU A 15 -3.01 14.06 -18.03
C LEU A 15 -3.36 15.53 -17.78
N THR A 16 -4.44 15.82 -17.06
CA THR A 16 -4.73 17.19 -16.63
C THR A 16 -3.66 17.69 -15.66
N LEU A 17 -3.34 18.99 -15.71
CA LEU A 17 -2.28 19.58 -14.86
C LEU A 17 -2.56 19.38 -13.36
N SER A 18 -3.83 19.43 -12.96
CA SER A 18 -4.23 19.18 -11.57
C SER A 18 -3.90 17.75 -11.14
N ASN A 19 -4.30 16.75 -11.94
CA ASN A 19 -4.04 15.35 -11.62
C ASN A 19 -2.56 14.98 -11.69
N LEU A 20 -1.81 15.54 -12.64
CA LEU A 20 -0.35 15.40 -12.67
C LEU A 20 0.30 16.04 -11.43
N GLY A 21 -0.22 17.18 -10.96
CA GLY A 21 0.24 17.82 -9.71
C GLY A 21 0.00 16.95 -8.48
N PHE A 22 -1.20 16.38 -8.34
CA PHE A 22 -1.51 15.42 -7.28
C PHE A 22 -0.68 14.14 -7.39
N GLY A 23 -0.46 13.63 -8.61
CA GLY A 23 0.43 12.50 -8.85
C GLY A 23 1.86 12.80 -8.41
N LEU A 24 2.40 13.96 -8.78
CA LEU A 24 3.75 14.40 -8.39
C LEU A 24 3.88 14.55 -6.87
N LEU A 25 2.92 15.23 -6.23
CA LEU A 25 2.88 15.38 -4.78
C LEU A 25 2.82 14.01 -4.10
N GLY A 26 1.94 13.13 -4.60
CA GLY A 26 1.77 11.78 -4.07
C GLY A 26 3.04 10.95 -4.20
N THR A 27 3.72 10.98 -5.35
CA THR A 27 4.99 10.28 -5.54
C THR A 27 6.08 10.85 -4.62
N PHE A 28 6.18 12.17 -4.50
CA PHE A 28 7.15 12.82 -3.62
C PHE A 28 6.94 12.44 -2.16
N LEU A 29 5.72 12.61 -1.64
CA LEU A 29 5.37 12.24 -0.26
C LEU A 29 5.53 10.73 -0.03
N GLY A 30 5.06 9.91 -0.97
CA GLY A 30 5.23 8.47 -0.93
C GLY A 30 6.69 8.07 -0.81
N THR A 31 7.57 8.61 -1.66
CA THR A 31 9.01 8.30 -1.61
C THR A 31 9.65 8.77 -0.32
N LEU A 32 9.33 9.97 0.17
CA LEU A 32 9.82 10.45 1.47
C LEU A 32 9.44 9.50 2.60
N VAL A 33 8.17 9.09 2.65
CA VAL A 33 7.68 8.17 3.66
C VAL A 33 8.29 6.78 3.52
N GLY A 34 8.42 6.26 2.31
CA GLY A 34 9.03 4.95 2.07
C GLY A 34 10.50 4.87 2.47
N VAL A 35 11.24 5.98 2.39
CA VAL A 35 12.64 6.05 2.84
C VAL A 35 12.75 6.09 4.37
N LEU A 36 11.64 6.22 5.11
CA LEU A 36 11.65 6.10 6.56
C LEU A 36 11.49 4.63 6.96
N PRO A 37 12.48 4.03 7.67
CA PRO A 37 12.37 2.65 8.11
C PRO A 37 11.16 2.45 9.04
N GLY A 38 10.46 1.33 8.86
CA GLY A 38 9.27 0.97 9.64
C GLY A 38 7.97 1.63 9.18
N ILE A 39 8.01 2.61 8.26
CA ILE A 39 6.80 3.28 7.78
C ILE A 39 6.37 2.70 6.43
N GLY A 40 5.27 1.94 6.45
CA GLY A 40 4.68 1.33 5.25
C GLY A 40 3.75 2.27 4.45
N PRO A 41 3.39 1.89 3.20
CA PRO A 41 2.47 2.66 2.35
C PRO A 41 1.07 2.77 2.94
N ALA A 42 0.62 1.75 3.69
CA ALA A 42 -0.70 1.74 4.32
C ALA A 42 -0.84 2.89 5.32
N LEU A 43 0.22 3.16 6.11
CA LEU A 43 0.27 4.29 7.04
C LEU A 43 0.19 5.61 6.28
N ALA A 44 1.01 5.78 5.23
CA ALA A 44 1.03 7.01 4.42
C ALA A 44 -0.35 7.34 3.84
N ILE A 45 -1.03 6.34 3.28
CA ILE A 45 -2.38 6.49 2.70
C ILE A 45 -3.40 6.77 3.79
N ALA A 46 -3.35 6.08 4.93
CA ALA A 46 -4.27 6.30 6.04
C ALA A 46 -4.20 7.74 6.58
N LEU A 47 -3.00 8.31 6.69
CA LEU A 47 -2.80 9.70 7.13
C LEU A 47 -3.29 10.74 6.12
N LEU A 48 -3.29 10.38 4.83
CA LEU A 48 -3.72 11.28 3.75
C LEU A 48 -5.15 11.01 3.28
N LEU A 49 -5.82 9.97 3.79
CA LEU A 49 -7.24 9.70 3.58
C LEU A 49 -8.15 10.93 3.75
N PRO A 50 -7.93 11.84 4.73
CA PRO A 50 -8.78 13.02 4.95
C PRO A 50 -8.87 13.96 3.74
N ILE A 51 -7.87 13.95 2.86
CA ILE A 51 -7.84 14.82 1.68
C ILE A 51 -9.01 14.53 0.72
N THR A 52 -9.60 13.33 0.82
CA THR A 52 -10.75 12.91 0.01
C THR A 52 -12.01 13.74 0.27
N TYR A 53 -12.07 14.47 1.39
CA TYR A 53 -13.19 15.36 1.68
C TYR A 53 -13.15 16.66 0.90
N THR A 54 -11.98 17.07 0.43
CA THR A 54 -11.77 18.37 -0.24
C THR A 54 -11.35 18.22 -1.71
N VAL A 55 -10.85 17.04 -2.10
CA VAL A 55 -10.30 16.77 -3.42
C VAL A 55 -11.21 15.82 -4.19
N SER A 56 -11.28 16.01 -5.52
CA SER A 56 -12.09 15.14 -6.39
C SER A 56 -11.67 13.67 -6.25
N PRO A 57 -12.60 12.70 -6.36
CA PRO A 57 -12.29 11.28 -6.24
C PRO A 57 -11.18 10.82 -7.19
N ALA A 58 -11.18 11.31 -8.43
CA ALA A 58 -10.15 10.95 -9.42
C ALA A 58 -8.76 11.43 -8.98
N SER A 59 -8.63 12.69 -8.55
CA SER A 59 -7.37 13.25 -8.09
C SER A 59 -6.86 12.55 -6.82
N ALA A 60 -7.76 12.22 -5.88
CA ALA A 60 -7.42 11.51 -4.66
C ALA A 60 -6.93 10.08 -4.95
N LEU A 61 -7.59 9.35 -5.85
CA LEU A 61 -7.15 8.01 -6.27
C LEU A 61 -5.79 8.04 -6.97
N ILE A 62 -5.54 9.03 -7.84
CA ILE A 62 -4.24 9.23 -8.49
C ILE A 62 -3.16 9.48 -7.43
N MET A 63 -3.45 10.35 -6.45
CA MET A 63 -2.52 10.64 -5.37
C MET A 63 -2.23 9.41 -4.50
N PHE A 64 -3.24 8.65 -4.11
CA PHE A 64 -3.05 7.43 -3.29
C PHE A 64 -2.28 6.34 -4.03
N ALA A 65 -2.55 6.15 -5.33
CA ALA A 65 -1.75 5.27 -6.16
C ALA A 65 -0.29 5.75 -6.22
N ALA A 66 -0.07 7.05 -6.43
CA ALA A 66 1.26 7.65 -6.47
C ALA A 66 2.01 7.52 -5.13
N ILE A 67 1.32 7.69 -4.00
CA ILE A 67 1.87 7.46 -2.64
C ILE A 67 2.24 6.00 -2.47
N TYR A 68 1.36 5.08 -2.85
CA TYR A 68 1.61 3.65 -2.75
C TYR A 68 2.87 3.24 -3.53
N TYR A 69 2.95 3.59 -4.81
CA TYR A 69 4.12 3.28 -5.64
C TYR A 69 5.38 4.01 -5.16
N GLY A 70 5.25 5.28 -4.76
CA GLY A 70 6.36 6.07 -4.23
C GLY A 70 6.94 5.48 -2.94
N ALA A 71 6.08 5.03 -2.03
CA ALA A 71 6.47 4.41 -0.76
C ALA A 71 7.08 3.02 -0.95
N MET A 72 6.53 2.20 -1.85
CA MET A 72 7.13 0.91 -2.23
C MET A 72 8.53 1.11 -2.84
N TYR A 73 8.69 2.12 -3.69
CA TYR A 73 9.98 2.47 -4.26
C TYR A 73 10.97 2.98 -3.20
N GLY A 74 10.56 3.93 -2.34
CA GLY A 74 11.37 4.44 -1.25
C GLY A 74 11.80 3.34 -0.26
N GLY A 75 10.87 2.44 0.08
CA GLY A 75 11.10 1.30 0.96
C GLY A 75 12.12 0.31 0.42
N SER A 76 12.23 0.17 -0.90
CA SER A 76 13.29 -0.64 -1.51
C SER A 76 14.68 -0.03 -1.26
N THR A 77 14.78 1.30 -1.19
CA THR A 77 16.07 2.00 -0.97
C THR A 77 16.59 1.76 0.44
N THR A 78 15.75 1.92 1.46
CA THR A 78 16.10 1.60 2.86
C THR A 78 16.37 0.13 3.06
N SER A 79 15.58 -0.75 2.46
CA SER A 79 15.78 -2.20 2.51
C SER A 79 17.15 -2.59 1.95
N ILE A 80 17.49 -2.10 0.75
CA ILE A 80 18.73 -2.43 0.05
C ILE A 80 19.95 -1.83 0.76
N LEU A 81 19.91 -0.54 1.12
CA LEU A 81 21.10 0.14 1.62
C LEU A 81 21.32 -0.06 3.12
N LEU A 82 20.24 -0.16 3.90
CA LEU A 82 20.27 -0.17 5.37
C LEU A 82 19.82 -1.49 5.99
N ASN A 83 19.46 -2.49 5.17
CA ASN A 83 18.94 -3.79 5.64
C ASN A 83 17.76 -3.68 6.61
N THR A 84 16.98 -2.60 6.48
CA THR A 84 15.86 -2.31 7.39
C THR A 84 14.59 -2.19 6.56
N PRO A 85 13.82 -3.29 6.41
CA PRO A 85 12.60 -3.28 5.61
C PRO A 85 11.54 -2.38 6.26
N GLY A 86 10.90 -1.53 5.44
CA GLY A 86 9.77 -0.70 5.86
C GLY A 86 8.45 -1.47 5.95
N GLU A 87 8.36 -2.60 5.24
CA GLU A 87 7.22 -3.52 5.29
C GLU A 87 7.69 -4.98 5.14
N SER A 88 6.85 -5.90 5.59
CA SER A 88 7.04 -7.35 5.54
C SER A 88 7.28 -7.89 4.12
N GLY A 89 6.61 -7.34 3.10
CA GLY A 89 6.85 -7.68 1.69
C GLY A 89 8.26 -7.38 1.19
N SER A 90 8.97 -6.45 1.84
CA SER A 90 10.32 -6.04 1.43
C SER A 90 11.43 -6.85 2.09
N VAL A 91 11.12 -7.88 2.89
CA VAL A 91 12.12 -8.68 3.63
C VAL A 91 13.11 -9.38 2.68
N ILE A 92 12.65 -9.98 1.58
CA ILE A 92 13.54 -10.60 0.60
C ILE A 92 14.42 -9.55 -0.10
N THR A 93 13.85 -8.38 -0.39
CA THR A 93 14.58 -7.23 -0.95
C THR A 93 15.67 -6.74 0.00
N ALA A 94 15.38 -6.66 1.30
CA ALA A 94 16.38 -6.31 2.31
C ALA A 94 17.48 -7.38 2.35
N LEU A 95 17.11 -8.65 2.40
CA LEU A 95 18.05 -9.76 2.56
C LEU A 95 19.00 -9.92 1.35
N GLU A 96 18.48 -9.98 0.12
CA GLU A 96 19.30 -10.19 -1.08
C GLU A 96 19.85 -8.88 -1.65
N GLY A 97 19.04 -7.81 -1.62
CA GLY A 97 19.45 -6.50 -2.07
C GLY A 97 20.57 -5.91 -1.23
N ASN A 98 20.53 -6.08 0.10
CA ASN A 98 21.62 -5.63 0.97
C ASN A 98 22.90 -6.45 0.79
N LYS A 99 22.80 -7.77 0.56
CA LYS A 99 23.96 -8.59 0.19
C LYS A 99 24.61 -8.09 -1.10
N MET A 100 23.81 -7.71 -2.11
CA MET A 100 24.32 -7.08 -3.33
C MET A 100 24.97 -5.72 -3.05
N ALA A 101 24.35 -4.88 -2.22
CA ALA A 101 24.90 -3.57 -1.85
C ALA A 101 26.25 -3.68 -1.14
N ARG A 102 26.38 -4.58 -0.17
CA ARG A 102 27.64 -4.87 0.55
C ARG A 102 28.76 -5.38 -0.36
N ARG A 103 28.43 -6.04 -1.47
CA ARG A 103 29.39 -6.45 -2.51
C ARG A 103 29.76 -5.33 -3.48
N GLY A 104 29.42 -4.07 -3.16
CA GLY A 104 29.69 -2.90 -4.01
C GLY A 104 28.73 -2.75 -5.19
N ARG A 105 27.62 -3.51 -5.23
CA ARG A 105 26.65 -3.52 -6.34
C ARG A 105 25.33 -2.84 -5.98
N ALA A 106 25.36 -1.85 -5.09
CA ALA A 106 24.18 -1.13 -4.62
C ALA A 106 23.37 -0.50 -5.77
N GLY A 107 24.04 0.13 -6.74
CA GLY A 107 23.38 0.74 -7.90
C GLY A 107 22.60 -0.27 -8.75
N ALA A 108 23.15 -1.48 -8.95
CA ALA A 108 22.46 -2.54 -9.70
C ALA A 108 21.29 -3.12 -8.90
N ALA A 109 21.39 -3.22 -7.57
CA ALA A 109 20.30 -3.65 -6.68
C ALA A 109 19.12 -2.68 -6.74
N LEU A 110 19.39 -1.38 -6.62
CA LEU A 110 18.36 -0.34 -6.70
C LEU A 110 17.71 -0.30 -8.09
N ALA A 111 18.52 -0.36 -9.15
CA ALA A 111 18.01 -0.35 -10.52
C ALA A 111 17.12 -1.57 -10.82
N THR A 112 17.53 -2.78 -10.41
CA THR A 112 16.72 -3.99 -10.68
C THR A 112 15.43 -4.02 -9.87
N ALA A 113 15.41 -3.43 -8.66
CA ALA A 113 14.21 -3.28 -7.86
C ALA A 113 13.25 -2.27 -8.51
N ALA A 114 13.76 -1.09 -8.89
CA ALA A 114 12.98 -0.04 -9.55
C ALA A 114 12.34 -0.51 -10.85
N ILE A 115 13.14 -1.10 -11.74
CA ILE A 115 12.69 -1.55 -13.06
C ILE A 115 11.73 -2.73 -12.91
N GLY A 116 12.02 -3.67 -12.01
CA GLY A 116 11.15 -4.80 -11.73
C GLY A 116 9.77 -4.37 -11.24
N SER A 117 9.73 -3.48 -10.25
CA SER A 117 8.48 -2.92 -9.72
C SER A 117 7.73 -2.10 -10.77
N PHE A 118 8.42 -1.35 -11.63
CA PHE A 118 7.80 -0.62 -12.73
C PHE A 118 7.13 -1.57 -13.74
N ILE A 119 7.83 -2.64 -14.16
CA ILE A 119 7.28 -3.63 -15.10
C ILE A 119 6.10 -4.36 -14.48
N ALA A 120 6.25 -4.88 -13.25
CA ALA A 120 5.20 -5.60 -12.56
C ALA A 120 3.97 -4.72 -12.29
N GLY A 121 4.20 -3.49 -11.81
CA GLY A 121 3.16 -2.49 -11.59
C GLY A 121 2.42 -2.16 -12.89
N SER A 122 3.15 -1.89 -13.98
CA SER A 122 2.55 -1.58 -15.28
C SER A 122 1.68 -2.73 -15.82
N ILE A 123 2.17 -3.97 -15.74
CA ILE A 123 1.40 -5.14 -16.17
C ILE A 123 0.15 -5.32 -15.29
N ALA A 124 0.29 -5.23 -13.96
CA ALA A 124 -0.83 -5.34 -13.03
C ALA A 124 -1.89 -4.25 -13.27
N THR A 125 -1.47 -3.00 -13.48
CA THR A 125 -2.36 -1.88 -13.79
C THR A 125 -3.07 -2.08 -15.13
N LEU A 126 -2.37 -2.59 -16.15
CA LEU A 126 -3.00 -2.90 -17.45
C LEU A 126 -4.04 -4.01 -17.31
N ILE A 127 -3.70 -5.12 -16.64
CA ILE A 127 -4.66 -6.21 -16.41
C ILE A 127 -5.88 -5.67 -15.65
N LEU A 128 -5.66 -4.86 -14.61
CA LEU A 128 -6.73 -4.22 -13.86
C LEU A 128 -7.57 -3.29 -14.73
N ALA A 129 -6.97 -2.46 -15.58
CA ALA A 129 -7.71 -1.53 -16.44
C ALA A 129 -8.68 -2.25 -17.41
N PHE A 130 -8.28 -3.41 -17.95
CA PHE A 130 -9.15 -4.22 -18.81
C PHE A 130 -10.18 -5.04 -18.04
N THR A 131 -9.84 -5.48 -16.82
CA THR A 131 -10.70 -6.36 -16.01
C THR A 131 -11.64 -5.59 -15.08
N ALA A 132 -11.33 -4.32 -14.77
CA ALA A 132 -12.10 -3.46 -13.87
C ALA A 132 -13.58 -3.32 -14.25
N PRO A 133 -13.96 -3.14 -15.53
CA PRO A 133 -15.37 -3.12 -15.92
C PRO A 133 -16.11 -4.41 -15.55
N SER A 134 -15.49 -5.57 -15.83
CA SER A 134 -16.05 -6.88 -15.49
C SER A 134 -16.17 -7.08 -13.98
N ILE A 135 -15.19 -6.59 -13.21
CA ILE A 135 -15.23 -6.61 -11.74
C ILE A 135 -16.35 -5.71 -11.22
N ALA A 136 -16.55 -4.53 -11.81
CA ALA A 136 -17.63 -3.62 -11.46
C ALA A 136 -19.01 -4.23 -11.73
N ASP A 137 -19.19 -4.88 -12.89
CA ASP A 137 -20.44 -5.58 -13.22
C ASP A 137 -20.73 -6.75 -12.26
N LEU A 138 -19.69 -7.42 -11.77
CA LEU A 138 -19.82 -8.44 -10.73
C LEU A 138 -20.16 -7.81 -9.37
N ALA A 139 -19.52 -6.69 -9.02
CA ALA A 139 -19.74 -5.99 -7.76
C ALA A 139 -21.19 -5.49 -7.62
N ILE A 140 -21.82 -5.03 -8.71
CA ILE A 140 -23.22 -4.58 -8.71
C ILE A 140 -24.20 -5.73 -8.44
N LYS A 141 -23.82 -6.98 -8.74
CA LYS A 141 -24.64 -8.18 -8.50
C LYS A 141 -24.53 -8.72 -7.07
N VAL A 142 -23.63 -8.17 -6.25
CA VAL A 142 -23.42 -8.59 -4.86
C VAL A 142 -24.65 -8.21 -4.04
N GLY A 143 -25.38 -9.21 -3.57
CA GLY A 143 -26.51 -9.05 -2.66
C GLY A 143 -26.07 -8.89 -1.20
N ALA A 144 -27.05 -8.80 -0.30
CA ALA A 144 -26.77 -8.63 1.13
C ALA A 144 -25.98 -9.80 1.73
N ALA A 145 -26.28 -11.05 1.34
CA ALA A 145 -25.60 -12.24 1.85
C ALA A 145 -24.15 -12.30 1.36
N GLU A 146 -23.91 -12.03 0.09
CA GLU A 146 -22.58 -11.96 -0.51
C GLU A 146 -21.77 -10.82 0.09
N TYR A 147 -22.40 -9.66 0.34
CA TYR A 147 -21.75 -8.53 0.98
C TYR A 147 -21.31 -8.85 2.41
N VAL A 148 -22.14 -9.53 3.19
CA VAL A 148 -21.76 -10.01 4.54
C VAL A 148 -20.61 -11.01 4.44
N ALA A 149 -20.66 -11.97 3.53
CA ALA A 149 -19.58 -12.94 3.34
C ALA A 149 -18.27 -12.26 2.94
N LEU A 150 -18.31 -11.28 2.02
CA LEU A 150 -17.16 -10.48 1.61
C LEU A 150 -16.59 -9.68 2.78
N MET A 151 -17.45 -9.08 3.60
CA MET A 151 -17.01 -8.36 4.80
C MET A 151 -16.36 -9.28 5.83
N LEU A 152 -16.92 -10.47 6.07
CA LEU A 152 -16.33 -11.47 6.97
C LEU A 152 -14.96 -11.93 6.48
N VAL A 153 -14.83 -12.19 5.17
CA VAL A 153 -13.54 -12.53 4.55
C VAL A 153 -12.57 -11.35 4.67
N ALA A 154 -12.97 -10.14 4.28
CA ALA A 154 -12.11 -8.96 4.36
C ALA A 154 -11.61 -8.72 5.78
N PHE A 155 -12.51 -8.72 6.77
CA PHE A 155 -12.16 -8.50 8.17
C PHE A 155 -11.34 -9.64 8.77
N GLY A 156 -11.64 -10.91 8.44
CA GLY A 156 -10.87 -12.05 8.88
C GLY A 156 -9.45 -12.04 8.31
N THR A 157 -9.30 -11.70 7.03
CA THR A 157 -8.01 -11.65 6.35
C THR A 157 -7.18 -10.44 6.83
N VAL A 158 -7.79 -9.26 7.00
CA VAL A 158 -7.13 -8.08 7.61
C VAL A 158 -6.65 -8.38 9.03
N SER A 159 -7.47 -9.02 9.86
CA SER A 159 -7.13 -9.35 11.26
C SER A 159 -6.07 -10.42 11.38
N SER A 160 -5.97 -11.32 10.41
CA SER A 160 -5.02 -12.43 10.46
C SER A 160 -3.65 -12.10 9.85
N LEU A 161 -3.60 -11.19 8.86
CA LEU A 161 -2.36 -10.85 8.14
C LEU A 161 -1.65 -9.59 8.67
N LEU A 162 -2.36 -8.66 9.31
CA LEU A 162 -1.76 -7.40 9.80
C LEU A 162 -1.08 -7.47 11.18
N GLY A 163 -0.50 -8.61 11.57
CA GLY A 163 0.26 -8.63 12.81
C GLY A 163 0.86 -9.96 13.21
N ALA A 164 1.72 -9.91 14.22
CA ALA A 164 2.37 -11.10 14.78
C ALA A 164 1.41 -12.03 15.54
N SER A 165 0.18 -11.59 15.83
CA SER A 165 -0.82 -12.35 16.59
C SER A 165 -2.22 -12.11 16.04
N GLN A 166 -2.84 -13.18 15.53
CA GLN A 166 -4.21 -13.17 15.01
C GLN A 166 -5.22 -12.68 16.06
N ILE A 167 -5.03 -13.06 17.33
CA ILE A 167 -5.90 -12.65 18.44
C ILE A 167 -5.86 -11.13 18.61
N ARG A 168 -4.68 -10.51 18.57
CA ARG A 168 -4.56 -9.05 18.69
C ARG A 168 -5.24 -8.35 17.52
N GLY A 169 -5.08 -8.88 16.30
CA GLY A 169 -5.77 -8.36 15.12
C GLY A 169 -7.29 -8.41 15.25
N PHE A 170 -7.85 -9.54 15.68
CA PHE A 170 -9.30 -9.68 15.92
C PHE A 170 -9.81 -8.76 17.03
N ILE A 171 -9.05 -8.58 18.12
CA ILE A 171 -9.41 -7.64 19.19
C ILE A 171 -9.41 -6.20 18.65
N SER A 172 -8.37 -5.79 17.93
CA SER A 172 -8.28 -4.46 17.32
C SER A 172 -9.40 -4.21 16.31
N LEU A 173 -9.73 -5.21 15.49
CA LEU A 173 -10.89 -5.15 14.58
C LEU A 173 -12.19 -4.98 15.36
N ALA A 174 -12.44 -5.80 16.39
CA ALA A 174 -13.66 -5.72 17.19
C ALA A 174 -13.81 -4.34 17.84
N VAL A 175 -12.73 -3.80 18.40
CA VAL A 175 -12.71 -2.44 18.96
C VAL A 175 -13.02 -1.39 17.88
N GLY A 176 -12.37 -1.48 16.72
CA GLY A 176 -12.61 -0.57 15.59
C GLY A 176 -14.05 -0.60 15.08
N LEU A 177 -14.64 -1.80 14.97
CA LEU A 177 -16.04 -1.97 14.57
C LEU A 177 -17.01 -1.35 15.60
N VAL A 178 -16.77 -1.56 16.89
CA VAL A 178 -17.59 -0.96 17.95
C VAL A 178 -17.51 0.57 17.91
N LEU A 179 -16.32 1.13 17.72
CA LEU A 179 -16.15 2.59 17.59
C LEU A 179 -16.83 3.13 16.32
N GLY A 180 -16.76 2.40 15.20
CA GLY A 180 -17.41 2.78 13.95
C GLY A 180 -18.94 2.70 13.97
N LEU A 181 -19.53 1.99 14.94
CA LEU A 181 -20.98 1.94 15.16
C LEU A 181 -21.53 3.15 15.92
N VAL A 182 -20.68 4.04 16.44
CA VAL A 182 -21.11 5.24 17.16
C VAL A 182 -21.60 6.29 16.16
N GLY A 183 -22.87 6.70 16.29
CA GLY A 183 -23.47 7.77 15.48
C GLY A 183 -24.76 7.36 14.78
N ALA A 184 -25.26 8.25 13.93
CA ALA A 184 -26.41 7.98 13.07
C ALA A 184 -26.01 7.06 11.90
N ASP A 185 -26.76 5.97 11.72
CA ASP A 185 -26.60 5.10 10.56
C ASP A 185 -27.06 5.83 9.28
N LEU A 186 -26.16 5.94 8.29
CA LEU A 186 -26.40 6.68 7.04
C LEU A 186 -27.56 6.14 6.20
N GLN A 187 -27.93 4.87 6.39
CA GLN A 187 -28.94 4.20 5.56
C GLN A 187 -30.33 4.21 6.20
N SER A 188 -30.40 4.02 7.51
CA SER A 188 -31.66 3.93 8.27
C SER A 188 -31.96 5.17 9.12
N GLY A 189 -31.00 6.07 9.33
CA GLY A 189 -31.13 7.26 10.17
C GLY A 189 -31.16 6.98 11.68
N LEU A 190 -31.06 5.71 12.09
CA LEU A 190 -31.12 5.32 13.49
C LEU A 190 -29.79 5.64 14.20
N SER A 191 -29.87 6.30 15.36
CA SER A 191 -28.72 6.52 16.23
C SER A 191 -28.30 5.23 16.93
N ARG A 192 -27.03 4.85 16.79
CA ARG A 192 -26.43 3.69 17.44
C ARG A 192 -25.32 4.13 18.39
N LEU A 193 -25.28 3.51 19.57
CA LEU A 193 -24.24 3.72 20.60
C LEU A 193 -24.00 5.20 20.98
N THR A 194 -25.02 6.06 20.87
CA THR A 194 -24.92 7.48 21.26
C THR A 194 -25.12 7.70 22.76
N PHE A 195 -25.70 6.72 23.47
CA PHE A 195 -25.93 6.73 24.92
C PHE A 195 -26.58 8.02 25.46
N GLY A 196 -27.42 8.69 24.66
CA GLY A 196 -28.10 9.94 25.04
C GLY A 196 -27.26 11.21 24.86
N ASN A 197 -26.01 11.11 24.39
CA ASN A 197 -25.17 12.25 24.06
C ASN A 197 -25.48 12.76 22.65
N GLN A 198 -25.93 14.01 22.53
CA GLN A 198 -26.23 14.64 21.23
C GLN A 198 -24.98 14.81 20.36
N SER A 199 -23.82 15.09 20.94
CA SER A 199 -22.57 15.21 20.17
C SER A 199 -22.11 13.87 19.59
N ALA A 200 -22.56 12.74 20.15
CA ALA A 200 -22.25 11.42 19.60
C ALA A 200 -23.11 11.05 18.38
N VAL A 201 -24.17 11.82 18.08
CA VAL A 201 -25.05 11.57 16.92
C VAL A 201 -24.31 11.80 15.60
N GLU A 202 -23.41 12.78 15.58
CA GLU A 202 -22.50 13.05 14.44
C GLU A 202 -21.47 11.93 14.25
N GLY A 203 -21.36 11.01 15.22
CA GLY A 203 -20.41 9.92 15.22
C GLY A 203 -19.01 10.35 15.60
N ILE A 204 -18.07 9.42 15.48
CA ILE A 204 -16.66 9.70 15.73
C ILE A 204 -16.02 10.11 14.42
N GLU A 205 -15.40 11.30 14.39
CA GLU A 205 -14.64 11.72 13.21
C GLU A 205 -13.53 10.70 12.94
N THR A 206 -13.66 10.00 11.82
CA THR A 206 -12.76 8.90 11.47
C THR A 206 -11.34 9.40 11.21
N VAL A 207 -11.21 10.64 10.72
CA VAL A 207 -9.95 11.27 10.36
C VAL A 207 -9.03 11.47 11.58
N PRO A 208 -9.41 12.22 12.64
CA PRO A 208 -8.58 12.36 13.82
C PRO A 208 -8.25 11.03 14.49
N VAL A 209 -9.18 10.07 14.51
CA VAL A 209 -8.96 8.76 15.12
C VAL A 209 -7.90 7.96 14.37
N ILE A 210 -8.01 7.84 13.05
CA ILE A 210 -7.02 7.14 12.24
C ILE A 210 -5.66 7.81 12.42
N VAL A 211 -5.59 9.13 12.26
CA VAL A 211 -4.32 9.88 12.40
C VAL A 211 -3.72 9.70 13.79
N SER A 212 -4.52 9.77 14.85
CA SER A 212 -4.03 9.62 16.23
C SER A 212 -3.53 8.21 16.52
N ILE A 213 -4.29 7.18 16.15
CA ILE A 213 -3.90 5.79 16.43
C ILE A 213 -2.65 5.42 15.62
N PHE A 214 -2.62 5.76 14.34
CA PHE A 214 -1.55 5.37 13.44
C PHE A 214 -0.30 6.26 13.57
N ALA A 215 -0.42 7.60 13.50
CA ALA A 215 0.75 8.47 13.59
C ALA A 215 1.36 8.46 14.99
N LEU A 216 0.53 8.58 16.03
CA LEU A 216 1.03 8.62 17.41
C LEU A 216 1.54 7.25 17.85
N GLY A 217 0.84 6.17 17.46
CA GLY A 217 1.27 4.80 17.71
C GLY A 217 2.63 4.50 17.10
N GLU A 218 2.82 4.85 15.82
CA GLU A 218 4.10 4.65 15.14
C GLU A 218 5.21 5.55 15.72
N ALA A 219 4.90 6.83 16.01
CA ALA A 219 5.88 7.75 16.62
C ALA A 219 6.38 7.23 17.97
N LEU A 220 5.48 6.75 18.83
CA LEU A 220 5.84 6.15 20.11
C LEU A 220 6.59 4.82 19.93
N TYR A 221 6.20 4.02 18.95
CA TYR A 221 6.87 2.76 18.62
C TYR A 221 8.32 2.99 18.20
N ILE A 222 8.56 3.90 17.25
CA ILE A 222 9.90 4.27 16.78
C ILE A 222 10.72 4.87 17.93
N ALA A 223 10.15 5.81 18.69
CA ALA A 223 10.83 6.44 19.82
C ALA A 223 11.23 5.43 20.90
N SER A 224 10.36 4.46 21.22
CA SER A 224 10.62 3.44 22.26
C SER A 224 11.64 2.38 21.85
N ARG A 225 11.84 2.18 20.54
CA ARG A 225 12.75 1.15 19.99
C ARG A 225 13.98 1.75 19.32
N PHE A 226 14.23 3.03 19.52
CA PHE A 226 15.45 3.67 19.05
C PHE A 226 16.66 2.90 19.60
N LYS A 227 17.29 2.13 18.72
CA LYS A 227 18.59 1.52 18.97
C LYS A 227 19.62 2.41 18.33
N ASP A 228 20.55 2.88 19.14
CA ASP A 228 21.74 3.59 18.70
C ASP A 228 22.75 2.58 18.10
N SER A 229 22.30 1.81 17.11
CA SER A 229 23.19 1.03 16.27
C SER A 229 23.62 1.96 15.15
N GLY A 230 24.84 2.49 15.24
CA GLY A 230 25.40 3.39 14.24
C GLY A 230 25.10 2.90 12.82
N TRP A 231 24.45 3.75 12.04
CA TRP A 231 24.09 3.43 10.67
C TRP A 231 25.37 3.39 9.84
N GLU A 232 25.80 2.20 9.45
CA GLU A 232 26.89 2.07 8.49
C GLU A 232 26.33 2.40 7.09
N ILE A 233 26.44 3.68 6.72
CA ILE A 233 26.04 4.14 5.40
C ILE A 233 26.95 3.45 4.38
N ILE A 234 26.39 2.57 3.54
CA ILE A 234 27.10 2.01 2.40
C ILE A 234 27.13 3.09 1.31
N PRO A 235 28.26 3.77 1.05
CA PRO A 235 28.31 4.82 0.04
C PRO A 235 28.08 4.21 -1.34
N MET A 236 27.18 4.81 -2.11
CA MET A 236 26.96 4.39 -3.50
C MET A 236 28.19 4.75 -4.33
N LYS A 237 28.98 3.75 -4.75
CA LYS A 237 30.06 3.91 -5.71
C LYS A 237 29.53 3.63 -7.12
N GLY A 238 29.62 4.61 -8.02
CA GLY A 238 29.28 4.47 -9.45
C GLY A 238 27.83 4.82 -9.80
N LYS A 239 27.41 4.50 -11.04
CA LYS A 239 26.06 4.78 -11.56
C LYS A 239 25.08 3.66 -11.17
N ALA A 240 23.81 3.99 -10.97
CA ALA A 240 22.71 3.03 -10.78
C ALA A 240 22.35 2.32 -12.10
N LEU A 241 23.29 1.56 -12.65
CA LEU A 241 23.15 0.88 -13.93
C LEU A 241 23.32 -0.64 -13.76
N MET A 242 22.47 -1.38 -14.47
CA MET A 242 22.54 -2.83 -14.58
C MET A 242 23.46 -3.23 -15.74
N SER A 243 24.28 -4.26 -15.54
CA SER A 243 25.07 -4.87 -16.63
C SER A 243 24.16 -5.68 -17.58
N ARG A 244 24.66 -6.03 -18.77
CA ARG A 244 23.90 -6.90 -19.71
C ARG A 244 23.55 -8.25 -19.10
N GLU A 245 24.42 -8.79 -18.25
CA GLU A 245 24.15 -10.03 -17.52
C GLU A 245 23.04 -9.84 -16.49
N ASP A 246 23.01 -8.69 -15.81
CA ASP A 246 21.93 -8.33 -14.88
C ASP A 246 20.57 -8.31 -15.57
N TRP A 247 20.50 -7.69 -16.75
CA TRP A 247 19.27 -7.69 -17.55
C TRP A 247 18.83 -9.10 -17.93
N LYS A 248 19.78 -9.93 -18.39
CA LYS A 248 19.50 -11.31 -18.81
C LYS A 248 18.98 -12.19 -17.68
N ARG A 249 19.42 -11.96 -16.44
CA ARG A 249 18.96 -12.71 -15.25
C ARG A 249 17.69 -12.15 -14.61
N SER A 250 17.41 -10.85 -14.73
CA SER A 250 16.31 -10.20 -13.98
C SER A 250 14.93 -10.29 -14.65
N TRP A 251 14.84 -10.40 -15.98
CA TRP A 251 13.53 -10.34 -16.66
C TRP A 251 12.59 -11.50 -16.31
N LYS A 252 13.11 -12.73 -16.13
CA LYS A 252 12.29 -13.89 -15.75
C LYS A 252 11.72 -13.73 -14.33
N PRO A 253 12.51 -13.37 -13.30
CA PRO A 253 11.99 -13.04 -11.98
C PRO A 253 10.92 -11.95 -11.98
N TRP A 254 11.09 -10.87 -12.76
CA TRP A 254 10.08 -9.79 -12.82
C TRP A 254 8.73 -10.30 -13.31
N ILE A 255 8.73 -11.12 -14.36
CA ILE A 255 7.51 -11.71 -14.90
C ILE A 255 6.91 -12.72 -13.92
N ARG A 256 7.74 -13.62 -13.35
CA ARG A 256 7.30 -14.59 -12.34
C ARG A 256 6.63 -13.89 -11.14
N GLY A 257 7.28 -12.87 -10.60
CA GLY A 257 6.75 -12.07 -9.50
C GLY A 257 5.43 -11.39 -9.84
N THR A 258 5.26 -10.94 -11.08
CA THR A 258 3.99 -10.35 -11.55
C THR A 258 2.86 -11.38 -11.58
N PHE A 259 3.10 -12.57 -12.13
CA PHE A 259 2.06 -13.61 -12.25
C PHE A 259 1.71 -14.30 -10.93
N LEU A 260 2.63 -14.30 -9.96
CA LEU A 260 2.33 -14.75 -8.60
C LEU A 260 1.70 -13.63 -7.76
N GLY A 261 2.21 -12.40 -7.92
CA GLY A 261 1.79 -11.22 -7.17
C GLY A 261 0.39 -10.75 -7.52
N PHE A 262 0.04 -10.68 -8.80
CA PHE A 262 -1.26 -10.12 -9.20
C PHE A 262 -2.45 -10.94 -8.67
N PRO A 263 -2.54 -12.28 -8.87
CA PRO A 263 -3.68 -13.04 -8.37
C PRO A 263 -3.79 -13.05 -6.85
N LEU A 264 -2.65 -13.14 -6.16
CA LEU A 264 -2.61 -13.12 -4.69
C LEU A 264 -2.93 -11.73 -4.12
N GLY A 265 -2.52 -10.67 -4.82
CA GLY A 265 -2.78 -9.28 -4.43
C GLY A 265 -4.21 -8.82 -4.68
N VAL A 266 -4.93 -9.45 -5.63
CA VAL A 266 -6.37 -9.20 -5.85
C VAL A 266 -7.22 -9.75 -4.71
N ILE A 267 -6.75 -10.78 -4.00
CA ILE A 267 -7.46 -11.35 -2.86
C ILE A 267 -7.44 -10.31 -1.72
N PRO A 268 -8.61 -9.95 -1.15
CA PRO A 268 -8.68 -9.02 -0.03
C PRO A 268 -7.72 -9.42 1.09
N ALA A 269 -6.84 -8.48 1.46
CA ALA A 269 -5.79 -8.64 2.47
C ALA A 269 -4.78 -9.78 2.21
N GLY A 270 -4.62 -10.28 0.98
CA GLY A 270 -3.64 -11.32 0.61
C GLY A 270 -2.16 -10.98 0.87
N GLY A 271 -1.85 -9.71 1.18
CA GLY A 271 -0.54 -9.25 1.61
C GLY A 271 0.52 -9.27 0.51
N SER A 272 1.63 -8.58 0.72
CA SER A 272 2.79 -8.61 -0.19
C SER A 272 3.77 -9.74 0.16
N GLU A 273 3.61 -10.37 1.33
CA GLU A 273 4.55 -11.36 1.86
C GLU A 273 4.49 -12.68 1.10
N VAL A 274 3.29 -13.28 1.03
CA VAL A 274 3.05 -14.58 0.39
C VAL A 274 3.56 -14.62 -1.06
N PRO A 275 3.17 -13.68 -1.94
CA PRO A 275 3.68 -13.69 -3.32
C PRO A 275 5.20 -13.47 -3.38
N THR A 276 5.77 -12.69 -2.47
CA THR A 276 7.22 -12.45 -2.43
C THR A 276 8.00 -13.71 -2.07
N PHE A 277 7.58 -14.44 -1.03
CA PHE A 277 8.24 -15.69 -0.63
C PHE A 277 8.06 -16.80 -1.68
N LEU A 278 6.88 -16.90 -2.29
CA LEU A 278 6.62 -17.86 -3.38
C LEU A 278 7.40 -17.52 -4.66
N SER A 279 7.62 -16.24 -4.95
CA SER A 279 8.46 -15.83 -6.08
C SER A 279 9.94 -16.06 -5.82
N TYR A 280 10.37 -16.05 -4.56
CA TYR A 280 11.76 -16.26 -4.15
C TYR A 280 12.17 -17.74 -4.10
N SER A 281 11.23 -18.63 -3.73
CA SER A 281 11.44 -20.08 -3.65
C SER A 281 11.66 -20.73 -5.02
#